data_AF-A0A7C1JAM1-F1
#
_entry.id   AF-A0A7C1JAM1-F1
#
_cell.length_a   1.000
_cell.length_b   1.000
_cell.length_c   1.000
_cell.angle_alpha   90.00
_cell.angle_beta   90.00
_cell.angle_gamma   90.00
#
_symmetry.space_group_name_H-M   'P 1'
#
loop_
_entity.id
_entity.type
_entity.pdbx_description
1 polymer ?
#
loop_
_entity_poly.entity_id
_entity_poly.type
_entity_poly.pdbx_seq_one_letter_code
_entity_poly.pdbx_strand_id
1 'polypeptide(L)'
;MRIVEVHIEGFGKLVGRHFHFGPGLNLMLGGNETGKSTLHRALLALLYGPEEGEDPLLESLRPWQDPAFHAGSITCVFDNGQGFRLARRFYPPVQATVH
;
A
#
# COMPACT_ATOMS: atom_id res chain seq x y z
N MET A 1 -4.77 12.43 13.53
CA MET A 1 -5.04 11.49 12.38
C MET A 1 -4.76 10.06 12.83
N ARG A 2 -5.66 9.12 12.51
CA ARG A 2 -5.53 7.69 12.80
C ARG A 2 -5.93 6.86 11.58
N ILE A 3 -5.09 5.91 11.19
CA ILE A 3 -5.46 4.88 10.20
C ILE A 3 -6.38 3.87 10.87
N VAL A 4 -7.49 3.53 10.22
CA VAL A 4 -8.49 2.57 10.75
C VAL A 4 -8.60 1.33 9.89
N GLU A 5 -8.33 1.46 8.59
CA GLU A 5 -8.36 0.34 7.66
C GLU A 5 -7.31 0.52 6.57
N VAL A 6 -6.72 -0.59 6.14
CA VAL A 6 -5.92 -0.70 4.92
C VAL A 6 -6.45 -1.88 4.11
N HIS A 7 -6.84 -1.60 2.88
CA HIS A 7 -7.12 -2.62 1.87
C HIS A 7 -5.97 -2.67 0.88
N ILE A 8 -5.32 -3.83 0.80
CA ILE A 8 -4.26 -4.14 -0.16
C ILE A 8 -4.87 -4.94 -1.30
N GLU A 9 -4.97 -4.33 -2.48
CA GLU A 9 -5.37 -5.05 -3.69
C GLU A 9 -4.19 -5.91 -4.17
N GLY A 10 -2.97 -5.35 -4.19
CA GLY A 10 -1.76 -6.10 -4.53
C GLY A 10 -0.44 -5.38 -4.23
N PHE A 11 0.39 -5.98 -3.38
CA PHE A 11 1.78 -5.60 -3.09
C PHE A 11 2.62 -6.85 -2.79
N GLY A 12 3.54 -7.21 -3.67
CA GLY A 12 4.34 -8.44 -3.59
C GLY A 12 3.46 -9.67 -3.46
N LYS A 13 3.49 -10.33 -2.30
CA LYS A 13 2.62 -11.48 -1.99
C LYS A 13 1.33 -11.13 -1.25
N LEU A 14 1.19 -9.89 -0.78
CA LEU A 14 -0.04 -9.43 -0.15
C LEU A 14 -1.02 -9.05 -1.25
N VAL A 15 -2.01 -9.90 -1.50
CA VAL A 15 -3.02 -9.69 -2.55
C VAL A 15 -4.39 -9.90 -1.93
N GLY A 16 -5.31 -8.95 -2.15
CA GLY A 16 -6.66 -8.96 -1.56
C GLY A 16 -6.66 -9.14 -0.04
N ARG A 17 -5.96 -8.27 0.69
CA ARG A 17 -5.86 -8.32 2.16
C ARG A 17 -6.46 -7.08 2.80
N HIS A 18 -7.23 -7.27 3.86
CA HIS A 18 -7.74 -6.19 4.70
C HIS A 18 -7.08 -6.22 6.08
N PHE A 19 -6.65 -5.06 6.55
CA PHE A 19 -6.10 -4.86 7.88
C PHE A 19 -6.92 -3.78 8.60
N HIS A 20 -7.36 -4.08 9.82
CA HIS A 20 -8.09 -3.16 10.66
C HIS A 20 -7.22 -2.75 11.85
N PHE A 21 -7.27 -1.46 12.19
CA PHE A 21 -6.44 -0.88 13.23
C PHE A 21 -7.33 -0.32 14.35
N GLY A 22 -6.98 -0.67 15.59
CA GLY A 22 -7.60 -0.13 16.79
C GLY A 22 -6.93 1.16 17.27
N PRO A 23 -7.52 1.84 18.27
CA PRO A 23 -6.85 2.91 18.98
C PRO A 23 -5.61 2.38 19.74
N GLY A 24 -4.61 3.25 19.93
CA GLY A 24 -3.38 2.90 20.66
C GLY A 24 -2.36 2.13 19.81
N LEU A 25 -1.62 1.23 20.46
CA LEU A 25 -0.54 0.48 19.84
C LEU A 25 -1.08 -0.76 19.12
N ASN A 26 -0.92 -0.80 17.79
CA ASN A 26 -1.27 -1.96 16.97
C ASN A 26 -0.02 -2.82 16.74
N LEU A 27 -0.07 -4.09 17.15
CA LEU A 27 1.04 -5.03 16.98
C LEU A 27 0.73 -6.02 15.85
N MET A 28 1.57 -6.03 14.83
CA MET A 28 1.48 -6.98 13.71
C MET A 28 2.43 -8.15 13.92
N LEU A 29 1.86 -9.30 14.30
CA LEU A 29 2.60 -10.54 14.53
C LEU A 29 2.61 -11.42 13.28
N GLY A 30 3.74 -12.06 13.03
CA GLY A 30 3.89 -13.07 11.99
C GLY A 30 5.34 -13.51 11.89
N GLY A 31 5.58 -14.72 11.39
CA GLY A 31 6.93 -15.23 11.14
C GLY A 31 7.72 -14.38 10.14
N ASN A 32 8.99 -14.74 9.91
CA ASN A 32 9.74 -14.09 8.85
C ASN A 32 9.05 -14.27 7.50
N GLU A 33 9.29 -13.30 6.62
CA GLU A 33 8.76 -13.26 5.26
C GLU A 33 7.23 -13.20 5.16
N THR A 34 6.43 -13.17 6.24
CA THR A 34 4.95 -13.14 6.15
C THR A 34 4.37 -11.89 5.48
N GLY A 35 5.20 -10.86 5.21
CA GLY A 35 4.77 -9.63 4.53
C GLY A 35 4.67 -8.41 5.44
N LYS A 36 5.18 -8.46 6.67
CA LYS A 36 5.17 -7.30 7.59
C LYS A 36 5.89 -6.07 7.01
N SER A 37 7.09 -6.25 6.46
CA SER A 37 7.84 -5.17 5.79
C SER A 37 7.16 -4.72 4.50
N THR A 38 6.52 -5.65 3.77
CA THR A 38 5.71 -5.35 2.58
C THR A 38 4.54 -4.44 2.94
N LEU A 39 3.82 -4.74 4.02
CA LEU A 39 2.70 -3.93 4.49
C LEU A 39 3.14 -2.53 4.94
N HIS A 40 4.24 -2.44 5.68
CA HIS A 40 4.81 -1.15 6.08
C HIS A 40 5.15 -0.28 4.86
N ARG A 41 5.75 -0.85 3.83
CA ARG A 41 6.06 -0.13 2.59
C ARG A 41 4.82 0.23 1.79
N ALA A 42 3.84 -0.66 1.71
CA ALA A 42 2.55 -0.39 1.07
C ALA A 42 1.84 0.79 1.73
N LEU A 43 1.86 0.88 3.07
CA LEU A 43 1.31 2.02 3.80
C LEU A 43 1.94 3.35 3.36
N LEU A 44 3.27 3.42 3.30
CA LEU A 44 3.99 4.62 2.87
C LEU A 44 3.66 4.96 1.42
N ALA A 45 3.70 3.99 0.51
CA ALA A 45 3.40 4.19 -0.89
C ALA A 45 1.95 4.67 -1.11
N LEU A 46 0.98 4.11 -0.39
CA LEU A 46 -0.42 4.53 -0.50
C LEU A 46 -0.61 5.97 0.00
N LEU A 47 0.00 6.33 1.14
CA LEU A 47 -0.10 7.68 1.71
C LEU A 47 0.59 8.74 0.85
N TYR A 48 1.83 8.48 0.45
CA TYR A 48 2.71 9.51 -0.12
C TYR A 48 2.94 9.36 -1.62
N GLY A 49 2.72 8.16 -2.17
CA GLY A 49 3.11 7.84 -3.54
C GLY A 49 4.58 7.47 -3.65
N PRO A 50 5.06 7.23 -4.88
CA PRO A 50 6.49 7.11 -5.13
C PRO A 50 7.19 8.46 -4.87
N GLU A 51 8.45 8.42 -4.47
CA GLU A 51 9.32 9.60 -4.54
C GLU A 51 9.50 10.02 -6.02
N GLU A 52 9.86 11.27 -6.28
CA GLU A 52 9.96 11.79 -7.66
C GLU A 52 10.92 10.92 -8.51
N GLY A 53 10.37 10.23 -9.52
CA GLY A 53 11.11 9.33 -10.42
C GLY A 53 10.66 7.87 -10.34
N GLU A 54 11.52 6.96 -10.83
CA GLU A 54 11.36 5.53 -10.60
C GLU A 54 11.77 5.22 -9.16
N ASP A 55 10.86 4.66 -8.35
CA ASP A 55 11.17 4.15 -7.02
C ASP A 55 11.44 2.63 -7.13
N PRO A 56 12.72 2.19 -7.14
CA PRO A 56 13.05 0.78 -7.33
C PRO A 56 12.49 -0.11 -6.21
N LEU A 57 12.26 0.45 -5.03
CA LEU A 57 11.69 -0.27 -3.91
C LEU A 57 10.20 -0.51 -4.14
N LEU A 58 9.47 0.49 -4.59
CA LEU A 58 8.06 0.32 -4.97
C LEU A 58 7.90 -0.65 -6.14
N GLU A 59 8.78 -0.56 -7.14
CA GLU A 59 8.80 -1.49 -8.26
C GLU A 59 9.06 -2.94 -7.83
N SER A 60 9.94 -3.16 -6.84
CA SER A 60 10.18 -4.48 -6.25
C SER A 60 8.97 -5.08 -5.52
N LEU A 61 7.97 -4.24 -5.20
CA LEU A 61 6.73 -4.65 -4.54
C LEU A 61 5.58 -4.85 -5.52
N ARG A 62 5.83 -4.86 -6.84
CA ARG A 62 4.79 -5.27 -7.78
C ARG A 62 4.23 -6.64 -7.37
N PRO A 63 2.89 -6.81 -7.38
CA PRO A 63 2.26 -8.08 -7.06
C PRO A 63 2.75 -9.16 -8.03
N TRP A 64 3.06 -10.33 -7.49
CA TRP A 64 3.70 -11.40 -8.26
C TRP A 64 2.77 -12.04 -9.30
N GLN A 65 1.46 -11.99 -9.07
CA GLN A 65 0.46 -12.68 -9.89
C GLN A 65 0.01 -11.82 -11.07
N ASP A 66 -0.40 -10.58 -10.80
CA ASP A 66 -0.88 -9.67 -11.83
C ASP A 66 -0.49 -8.23 -11.49
N PRO A 67 0.50 -7.65 -12.20
CA PRO A 67 0.96 -6.28 -12.01
C PRO A 67 -0.13 -5.22 -12.12
N ALA A 68 -1.25 -5.51 -12.78
CA ALA A 68 -2.36 -4.58 -12.89
C ALA A 68 -2.96 -4.24 -11.52
N PHE A 69 -2.87 -5.14 -10.53
CA PHE A 69 -3.42 -4.94 -9.19
C PHE A 69 -2.46 -4.27 -8.21
N HIS A 70 -1.41 -3.59 -8.68
CA HIS A 70 -0.55 -2.79 -7.79
C HIS A 70 -1.33 -1.56 -7.29
N ALA A 71 -2.12 -1.76 -6.24
CA ALA A 71 -3.08 -0.80 -5.76
C ALA A 71 -3.50 -1.10 -4.31
N GLY A 72 -4.19 -0.12 -3.72
CA GLY A 72 -4.84 -0.28 -2.43
C GLY A 72 -5.48 1.01 -1.96
N SER A 73 -6.02 0.96 -0.75
CA SER A 73 -6.62 2.13 -0.11
C SER A 73 -6.40 2.15 1.40
N ILE A 74 -6.29 3.35 1.95
CA ILE A 74 -6.20 3.63 3.38
C ILE A 74 -7.40 4.46 3.79
N THR A 75 -8.08 4.02 4.84
CA THR A 75 -9.10 4.82 5.52
C THR A 75 -8.50 5.42 6.78
N CYS A 76 -8.62 6.73 6.95
CA CYS A 76 -8.16 7.45 8.12
C CYS A 76 -9.23 8.36 8.71
N VAL A 77 -9.15 8.59 10.01
CA VAL A 77 -10.05 9.47 10.77
C VAL A 77 -9.22 10.57 11.43
N PHE A 78 -9.72 11.80 11.41
CA PHE A 78 -9.10 12.98 12.01
C PHE A 78 -9.78 13.37 13.32
N ASP A 79 -9.11 14.22 14.09
CA ASP A 79 -9.52 14.57 15.46
C ASP A 79 -10.81 15.40 15.47
N ASN A 80 -11.16 16.01 14.33
CA ASN A 80 -12.43 16.68 14.09
C ASN A 80 -13.59 15.73 13.70
N GLY A 81 -13.36 14.41 13.72
CA GLY A 81 -14.34 13.38 13.40
C GLY A 81 -14.49 13.07 11.91
N GLN A 82 -13.79 13.78 11.02
CA GLN A 82 -13.87 13.51 9.58
C GLN A 82 -13.13 12.22 9.22
N GLY A 83 -13.76 11.41 8.37
CA GLY A 83 -13.16 10.23 7.75
C GLY A 83 -12.79 10.48 6.29
N PHE A 84 -11.63 10.01 5.88
CA PHE A 84 -11.16 10.07 4.50
C PHE A 84 -10.71 8.69 4.04
N ARG A 85 -10.90 8.41 2.75
CA ARG A 85 -10.35 7.24 2.09
C ARG A 85 -9.44 7.69 0.97
N LEU A 86 -8.16 7.34 1.09
CA LEU A 86 -7.17 7.53 0.04
C LEU A 86 -7.04 6.22 -0.72
N ALA A 87 -7.28 6.23 -2.03
CA ALA A 87 -7.06 5.09 -2.91
C ALA A 87 -5.99 5.45 -3.93
N ARG A 88 -5.08 4.51 -4.20
CA ARG A 88 -3.99 4.71 -5.15
C ARG A 88 -3.76 3.45 -5.96
N ARG A 89 -3.47 3.65 -7.25
CA ARG A 89 -3.05 2.62 -8.19
C ARG A 89 -1.73 3.04 -8.83
N PHE A 90 -0.82 2.10 -8.92
CA PHE A 90 0.50 2.27 -9.51
C PHE A 90 0.50 1.56 -10.85
N TYR A 91 0.80 2.30 -11.90
CA TYR A 91 0.93 1.75 -13.23
C TYR A 91 2.41 1.51 -13.54
N PRO A 92 2.74 0.43 -14.26
CA PRO A 92 4.11 0.26 -14.72
C PRO A 92 4.52 1.47 -15.58
N PRO A 93 5.80 1.84 -15.57
CA PRO A 93 6.31 2.91 -16.42
C PRO A 93 5.95 2.60 -17.88
N VAL A 94 5.32 3.57 -18.54
CA VAL A 94 4.97 3.45 -19.95
C VAL A 94 6.27 3.40 -20.73
N GLN A 95 6.58 2.27 -21.36
CA GLN A 95 7.68 2.22 -22.32
C GLN A 95 7.32 3.15 -23.47
N ALA A 96 8.03 4.27 -23.58
CA ALA A 96 7.89 5.14 -24.75
C ALA A 96 8.37 4.33 -25.96
N THR A 97 7.43 3.85 -26.77
CA THR A 97 7.75 3.27 -28.07
C THR A 97 8.31 4.38 -28.95
N VAL A 98 9.63 4.43 -29.07
CA VAL A 98 10.29 5.30 -30.04
C VAL A 98 10.11 4.63 -31.41
N HIS A 99 9.22 5.19 -32.22
CA HIS A 99 9.07 4.85 -33.64
C HIS A 99 10.10 5.60 -34.48
#